data_AF-A0A9W3C2G4-F1
#
_entry.id   AF-A0A9W3C2G4-F1
#
_cell.length_a   1.000
_cell.length_b   1.000
_cell.length_c   1.000
_cell.angle_alpha   90.00
_cell.angle_beta   90.00
_cell.angle_gamma   90.00
#
_symmetry.space_group_name_H-M   'P 1'
#
loop_
_entity.id
_entity.type
_entity.pdbx_description
1 polymer ?
#
loop_
_entity_poly.entity_id
_entity_poly.type
_entity_poly.pdbx_seq_one_letter_code
_entity_poly.pdbx_strand_id
1 'polypeptide(L)'
;MAGGFTININIPAGEGFTININPNSAPGGAEVGAAFGRIQPPAGKLDPLSICTNPSSQKPRECSDPSNPKVFFDMTACGKPIGRIVMELFADTTPRTAENFRALCTGEKGMGKKGKPLHYKGSVIYHRCADYMIEGGDFTNEGKGCGGESIYDSGFFEDENFIKKHTCPGMISMNNRGPDTNESNFMICLTECPELDDEHVVFGQVVEGLDVVRTISKISVRDKLSWPVVIADCGQIS
;
A
#
# COMPACT_ATOMS: atom_id res chain seq x y z
N MET A 1 -4.75 22.39 43.99
CA MET A 1 -5.23 21.16 43.32
C MET A 1 -4.20 20.77 42.28
N ALA A 2 -3.41 19.72 42.52
CA ALA A 2 -2.43 19.25 41.54
C ALA A 2 -3.15 18.33 40.55
N GLY A 3 -3.28 18.76 39.29
CA GLY A 3 -3.87 17.95 38.23
C GLY A 3 -2.86 16.89 37.80
N GLY A 4 -3.17 15.61 38.03
CA GLY A 4 -2.46 14.50 37.39
C GLY A 4 -2.95 14.32 35.96
N PHE A 5 -2.05 14.00 35.04
CA PHE A 5 -2.41 13.54 33.70
C PHE A 5 -2.03 12.06 33.58
N THR A 6 -2.84 11.29 32.87
CA THR A 6 -2.60 9.87 32.60
C THR A 6 -2.17 9.71 31.15
N ILE A 7 -1.08 8.98 30.91
CA ILE A 7 -0.65 8.56 29.57
C ILE A 7 -0.84 7.05 29.46
N ASN A 8 -1.65 6.61 28.51
CA ASN A 8 -1.80 5.19 28.16
C ASN A 8 -0.91 4.88 26.96
N ILE A 9 -0.05 3.88 27.08
CA ILE A 9 0.87 3.43 26.01
C ILE A 9 0.68 1.93 25.81
N ASN A 10 0.42 1.50 24.56
CA ASN A 10 0.36 0.09 24.19
C ASN A 10 1.73 -0.37 23.70
N ILE A 11 2.22 -1.48 24.25
CA ILE A 11 3.58 -1.95 24.02
C ILE A 11 3.52 -3.41 23.54
N PRO A 12 4.09 -3.71 22.36
CA PRO A 12 4.11 -5.08 21.84
C PRO A 12 4.96 -5.98 22.74
N ALA A 13 4.54 -7.23 22.92
CA ALA A 13 5.24 -8.19 23.77
C ALA A 13 6.58 -8.60 23.15
N GLY A 14 7.66 -8.59 23.95
CA GLY A 14 8.92 -9.28 23.61
C GLY A 14 10.20 -8.46 23.76
N GLU A 15 10.14 -7.13 23.79
CA GLU A 15 11.34 -6.30 24.02
C GLU A 15 11.09 -5.20 25.06
N GLY A 16 12.11 -4.95 25.90
CA GLY A 16 12.04 -3.91 26.92
C GLY A 16 12.03 -2.53 26.30
N PHE A 17 11.15 -1.65 26.78
CA PHE A 17 11.06 -0.27 26.35
C PHE A 17 11.54 0.67 27.48
N THR A 18 11.94 1.89 27.12
CA THR A 18 12.29 2.95 28.08
C THR A 18 11.44 4.18 27.78
N ILE A 19 10.76 4.71 28.80
CA ILE A 19 10.03 5.99 28.70
C ILE A 19 10.91 7.06 29.33
N ASN A 20 11.27 8.08 28.54
CA ASN A 20 11.94 9.27 29.05
C ASN A 20 10.91 10.41 29.18
N ILE A 21 10.66 10.85 30.41
CA ILE A 21 9.81 12.01 30.69
C ILE A 21 10.72 13.17 31.08
N ASN A 22 10.82 14.19 30.23
CA ASN A 22 11.51 15.44 30.56
C ASN A 22 10.46 16.51 30.89
N PRO A 23 10.31 16.92 32.16
CA PRO A 23 9.48 18.07 32.48
C PRO A 23 10.15 19.34 31.94
N ASN A 24 9.40 20.18 31.22
CA ASN A 24 9.87 21.52 30.89
C ASN A 24 10.11 22.30 32.19
N SER A 25 11.27 22.95 32.30
CA SER A 25 11.68 23.72 33.48
C SER A 25 10.70 24.83 33.79
N ALA A 26 10.21 24.86 35.04
CA ALA A 26 9.55 26.04 35.58
C ALA A 26 10.57 27.17 35.78
N PRO A 27 10.19 28.45 35.65
CA PRO A 27 11.10 29.56 35.89
C PRO A 27 11.37 29.67 37.40
N GLY A 28 12.55 29.20 37.82
CA GLY A 28 12.99 29.18 39.21
C GLY A 28 13.80 27.93 39.49
N GLY A 29 15.13 28.03 39.33
CA GLY A 29 16.07 26.92 39.31
C GLY A 29 16.06 26.05 40.58
N ALA A 30 15.25 25.00 40.56
CA ALA A 30 15.42 23.82 41.39
C ALA A 30 15.55 22.61 40.46
N GLU A 31 16.65 21.87 40.58
CA GLU A 31 16.88 20.64 39.83
C GLU A 31 15.82 19.60 40.22
N VAL A 32 15.05 19.14 39.24
CA VAL A 32 14.09 18.03 39.41
C VAL A 32 14.81 16.75 38.99
N GLY A 33 15.09 15.88 39.96
CA GLY A 33 15.82 14.63 39.72
C GLY A 33 15.08 13.71 38.73
N ALA A 34 15.80 13.24 37.71
CA ALA A 34 15.31 12.23 36.79
C ALA A 34 15.20 10.87 37.50
N ALA A 35 14.00 10.30 37.56
CA ALA A 35 13.78 8.95 38.06
C ALA A 35 13.80 7.94 36.90
N PHE A 36 14.76 7.01 36.93
CA PHE A 36 14.84 5.91 35.97
C PHE A 36 14.10 4.68 36.53
N GLY A 37 12.96 4.34 35.96
CA GLY A 37 12.21 3.12 36.28
C GLY A 37 12.32 2.09 35.17
N ARG A 38 12.81 0.89 35.48
CA ARG A 38 12.78 -0.27 34.57
C ARG A 38 11.66 -1.20 35.05
N ILE A 39 10.59 -1.32 34.29
CA ILE A 39 9.48 -2.23 34.61
C ILE A 39 9.77 -3.58 33.96
N GLN A 40 9.98 -4.62 34.77
CA GLN A 40 10.03 -6.00 34.29
C GLN A 40 8.61 -6.58 34.23
N PRO A 41 8.23 -7.30 33.17
CA PRO A 41 6.95 -7.99 33.12
C PRO A 41 6.87 -9.08 34.19
N PRO A 42 5.68 -9.38 34.74
CA PRO A 42 5.53 -10.36 35.81
C PRO A 42 5.87 -11.78 35.34
N ALA A 43 6.64 -12.51 36.16
CA ALA A 43 7.01 -13.89 35.92
C ALA A 43 5.84 -14.84 36.25
N GLY A 44 5.05 -15.21 35.25
CA GLY A 44 4.06 -16.29 35.32
C GLY A 44 4.61 -17.58 34.70
N LYS A 45 4.59 -18.69 35.45
CA LYS A 45 4.92 -20.04 34.95
C LYS A 45 3.93 -20.43 33.84
N LEU A 46 4.46 -20.88 32.71
CA LEU A 46 3.69 -21.53 31.63
C LEU A 46 3.59 -23.03 31.93
N ASP A 47 2.37 -23.57 31.98
CA ASP A 47 2.13 -25.02 31.98
C ASP A 47 2.39 -25.60 30.58
N PRO A 48 3.13 -26.73 30.39
CA PRO A 48 3.57 -27.17 29.07
C PRO A 48 2.53 -27.89 28.19
N LEU A 49 1.23 -27.87 28.52
CA LEU A 49 0.21 -28.64 27.78
C LEU A 49 -1.08 -27.85 27.58
N SER A 50 -1.00 -26.79 26.75
CA SER A 50 -2.12 -26.26 25.97
C SER A 50 -1.59 -25.34 24.88
N ILE A 51 -0.86 -25.92 23.92
CA ILE A 51 -0.66 -25.29 22.61
C ILE A 51 -1.87 -25.70 21.77
N CYS A 52 -2.96 -24.95 21.90
CA CYS A 52 -3.96 -24.91 20.85
C CYS A 52 -3.53 -23.80 19.89
N THR A 53 -3.10 -24.23 18.72
CA THR A 53 -2.78 -23.45 17.52
C THR A 53 -3.78 -22.31 17.29
N ASN A 54 -3.34 -21.07 17.39
CA ASN A 54 -4.01 -19.92 16.78
C ASN A 54 -3.19 -19.49 15.55
N PRO A 55 -3.60 -19.84 14.32
CA PRO A 55 -3.09 -19.19 13.13
C PRO A 55 -3.86 -17.87 12.93
N SER A 56 -3.13 -16.77 12.76
CA SER A 56 -3.55 -15.59 12.00
C SER A 56 -4.82 -14.83 12.46
N SER A 57 -4.64 -13.71 13.16
CA SER A 57 -5.60 -12.60 13.13
C SER A 57 -5.38 -11.76 11.87
N GLN A 58 -5.64 -12.33 10.70
CA GLN A 58 -5.88 -11.58 9.47
C GLN A 58 -7.39 -11.48 9.29
N LYS A 59 -7.91 -10.25 9.18
CA LYS A 59 -9.27 -9.97 8.69
C LYS A 59 -9.48 -10.80 7.40
N PRO A 60 -10.65 -11.42 7.17
CA PRO A 60 -10.85 -12.28 6.00
C PRO A 60 -10.43 -11.53 4.74
N ARG A 61 -9.57 -12.13 3.93
CA ARG A 61 -9.41 -11.71 2.52
C ARG A 61 -10.83 -11.60 1.98
N GLU A 62 -11.21 -10.46 1.40
CA GLU A 62 -12.50 -10.37 0.74
C GLU A 62 -12.59 -11.55 -0.24
N CYS A 63 -13.75 -12.24 -0.25
CA CYS A 63 -13.91 -13.53 -0.93
C CYS A 63 -13.30 -13.48 -2.33
N SER A 64 -12.18 -14.18 -2.51
CA SER A 64 -11.45 -14.30 -3.78
C SER A 64 -12.21 -15.25 -4.70
N ASP A 65 -12.35 -14.90 -5.98
CA ASP A 65 -12.92 -15.81 -6.99
C ASP A 65 -11.76 -16.55 -7.69
N PRO A 66 -11.73 -17.89 -7.71
CA PRO A 66 -10.67 -18.65 -8.39
C PRO A 66 -10.53 -18.36 -9.90
N SER A 67 -11.57 -17.83 -10.54
CA SER A 67 -11.56 -17.45 -11.96
C SER A 67 -10.97 -16.05 -12.21
N ASN A 68 -10.74 -15.26 -11.16
CA ASN A 68 -10.16 -13.94 -11.30
C ASN A 68 -8.72 -14.01 -11.82
N PRO A 69 -8.35 -13.15 -12.78
CA PRO A 69 -6.99 -13.12 -13.31
C PRO A 69 -6.03 -12.64 -12.23
N LYS A 70 -4.84 -13.23 -12.23
CA LYS A 70 -3.72 -12.80 -11.39
C LYS A 70 -2.65 -12.15 -12.24
N VAL A 71 -2.10 -11.05 -11.75
CA VAL A 71 -1.00 -10.32 -12.39
C VAL A 71 0.12 -10.10 -11.39
N PHE A 72 1.31 -9.77 -11.90
CA PHE A 72 2.46 -9.51 -11.05
C PHE A 72 3.23 -8.27 -11.47
N PHE A 73 3.93 -7.69 -10.48
CA PHE A 73 5.01 -6.71 -10.67
C PHE A 73 6.29 -7.21 -10.03
N ASP A 74 7.38 -7.24 -10.79
CA ASP A 74 8.73 -7.36 -10.27
C ASP A 74 9.30 -5.98 -9.98
N MET A 75 9.55 -5.70 -8.71
CA MET A 75 9.92 -4.37 -8.25
C MET A 75 11.42 -4.23 -8.11
N THR A 76 11.94 -3.08 -8.52
CA THR A 76 13.31 -2.66 -8.21
C THR A 76 13.31 -1.32 -7.50
N ALA A 77 14.28 -1.12 -6.62
CA ALA A 77 14.67 0.17 -6.11
C ALA A 77 16.16 0.35 -6.37
N CYS A 78 16.55 1.49 -6.93
CA CYS A 78 17.96 1.75 -7.24
C CYS A 78 18.58 0.72 -8.22
N GLY A 79 17.75 0.14 -9.10
CA GLY A 79 18.16 -0.95 -10.00
C GLY A 79 18.36 -2.31 -9.31
N LYS A 80 18.12 -2.42 -8.01
CA LYS A 80 18.21 -3.67 -7.26
C LYS A 80 16.81 -4.27 -7.08
N PRO A 81 16.62 -5.58 -7.32
CA PRO A 81 15.36 -6.26 -7.04
C PRO A 81 14.98 -6.13 -5.55
N ILE A 82 13.73 -5.80 -5.28
CA ILE A 82 13.18 -5.70 -3.91
C ILE A 82 12.00 -6.65 -3.67
N GLY A 83 11.61 -7.43 -4.67
CA GLY A 83 10.61 -8.48 -4.55
C GLY A 83 9.52 -8.40 -5.62
N ARG A 84 8.61 -9.36 -5.58
CA ARG A 84 7.45 -9.47 -6.47
C ARG A 84 6.18 -9.16 -5.70
N ILE A 85 5.27 -8.43 -6.34
CA ILE A 85 3.90 -8.23 -5.88
C ILE A 85 3.00 -9.05 -6.80
N VAL A 86 2.14 -9.89 -6.23
CA VAL A 86 1.11 -10.64 -6.97
C VAL A 86 -0.26 -10.11 -6.58
N MET A 87 -1.10 -9.86 -7.56
CA MET A 87 -2.38 -9.19 -7.41
C MET A 87 -3.47 -10.02 -8.08
N GLU A 88 -4.57 -10.26 -7.37
CA GLU A 88 -5.81 -10.74 -7.94
C GLU A 88 -6.63 -9.53 -8.41
N LEU A 89 -7.21 -9.60 -9.61
CA LEU A 89 -8.08 -8.55 -10.13
C LEU A 89 -9.53 -9.05 -10.12
N PHE A 90 -10.44 -8.26 -9.56
CA PHE A 90 -11.86 -8.58 -9.39
C PHE A 90 -12.60 -8.46 -10.72
N ALA A 91 -12.32 -9.35 -11.67
CA ALA A 91 -13.00 -9.40 -12.95
C ALA A 91 -14.47 -9.83 -12.81
N ASP A 92 -14.82 -10.49 -11.69
CA ASP A 92 -16.18 -10.83 -11.29
C ASP A 92 -17.05 -9.61 -10.95
N THR A 93 -16.47 -8.54 -10.38
CA THR A 93 -17.22 -7.32 -10.00
C THR A 93 -16.93 -6.11 -10.88
N THR A 94 -15.71 -5.99 -11.39
CA THR A 94 -15.21 -4.86 -12.18
C THR A 94 -14.46 -5.36 -13.42
N PRO A 95 -15.14 -6.09 -14.34
CA PRO A 95 -14.50 -6.72 -15.49
C PRO A 95 -13.77 -5.75 -16.41
N ARG A 96 -14.30 -4.54 -16.64
CA ARG A 96 -13.63 -3.55 -17.50
C ARG A 96 -12.37 -3.04 -16.80
N THR A 97 -12.49 -2.60 -15.55
CA THR A 97 -11.36 -2.04 -14.79
C THR A 97 -10.25 -3.08 -14.61
N ALA A 98 -10.61 -4.33 -14.30
CA ALA A 98 -9.69 -5.45 -14.21
C ALA A 98 -8.99 -5.75 -15.56
N GLU A 99 -9.74 -5.79 -16.67
CA GLU A 99 -9.17 -6.02 -18.00
C GLU A 99 -8.20 -4.92 -18.42
N ASN A 100 -8.51 -3.66 -18.11
CA ASN A 100 -7.59 -2.54 -18.36
C ASN A 100 -6.24 -2.76 -17.65
N PHE A 101 -6.28 -3.04 -16.34
CA PHE A 101 -5.06 -3.26 -15.58
C PHE A 101 -4.30 -4.52 -16.03
N ARG A 102 -5.01 -5.60 -16.33
CA ARG A 102 -4.43 -6.86 -16.83
C ARG A 102 -3.68 -6.66 -18.15
N ALA A 103 -4.32 -6.01 -19.12
CA ALA A 103 -3.73 -5.75 -20.42
C ALA A 103 -2.55 -4.77 -20.35
N LEU A 104 -2.59 -3.80 -19.43
CA LEU A 104 -1.45 -2.92 -19.13
C LEU A 104 -0.31 -3.65 -18.41
N CYS A 105 -0.58 -4.74 -17.69
CA CYS A 105 0.47 -5.61 -17.16
C CYS A 105 1.14 -6.44 -18.25
N THR A 106 0.40 -6.94 -19.26
CA THR A 106 0.95 -7.77 -20.33
C THR A 106 1.56 -6.95 -21.48
N GLY A 107 1.13 -5.71 -21.67
CA GLY A 107 1.53 -4.88 -22.80
C GLY A 107 0.93 -5.31 -24.14
N GLU A 108 -0.07 -6.21 -24.13
CA GLU A 108 -0.59 -6.85 -25.34
C GLU A 108 -1.31 -5.90 -26.31
N LYS A 109 -1.70 -4.71 -25.85
CA LYS A 109 -2.41 -3.71 -26.65
C LYS A 109 -1.45 -2.83 -27.48
N GLY A 110 -0.14 -3.04 -27.37
CA GLY A 110 0.85 -2.37 -28.20
C GLY A 110 1.01 -0.88 -27.84
N MET A 111 0.97 0.00 -28.84
CA MET A 111 1.21 1.44 -28.66
C MET A 111 -0.09 2.20 -28.41
N GLY A 112 -0.10 3.03 -27.36
CA GLY A 112 -1.18 3.96 -27.05
C GLY A 112 -1.15 5.20 -27.93
N LYS A 113 -2.21 6.01 -27.85
CA LYS A 113 -2.38 7.23 -28.66
C LYS A 113 -1.38 8.32 -28.27
N LYS A 114 -0.85 8.26 -27.04
CA LYS A 114 0.24 9.14 -26.56
C LYS A 114 1.63 8.71 -27.06
N GLY A 115 1.73 7.73 -27.97
CA GLY A 115 2.99 7.31 -28.59
C GLY A 115 3.91 6.54 -27.64
N LYS A 116 3.34 5.93 -26.60
CA LYS A 116 4.03 5.09 -25.62
C LYS A 116 3.39 3.71 -25.58
N PRO A 117 4.14 2.64 -25.27
CA PRO A 117 3.54 1.33 -25.05
C PRO A 117 2.48 1.39 -23.94
N LEU A 118 1.33 0.75 -24.16
CA LEU A 118 0.31 0.54 -23.14
C LEU A 118 0.79 -0.58 -22.19
N HIS A 119 1.81 -0.28 -21.38
CA HIS A 119 2.53 -1.28 -20.59
C HIS A 119 3.13 -0.65 -19.33
N TYR A 120 2.92 -1.28 -18.17
CA TYR A 120 3.50 -0.83 -16.90
C TYR A 120 5.01 -1.09 -16.78
N LYS A 121 5.58 -1.97 -17.58
CA LYS A 121 7.01 -2.29 -17.54
C LYS A 121 7.87 -1.04 -17.75
N GLY A 122 8.74 -0.77 -16.79
CA GLY A 122 9.61 0.40 -16.74
C GLY A 122 8.98 1.66 -16.14
N SER A 123 7.69 1.62 -15.79
CA SER A 123 7.03 2.74 -15.09
C SER A 123 7.41 2.77 -13.61
N VAL A 124 7.19 3.92 -12.98
CA VAL A 124 7.66 4.20 -11.61
C VAL A 124 6.50 4.30 -10.63
N ILE A 125 6.79 4.00 -9.36
CA ILE A 125 5.94 4.37 -8.22
C ILE A 125 6.26 5.82 -7.85
N TYR A 126 5.41 6.74 -8.33
CA TYR A 126 5.68 8.18 -8.28
C TYR A 126 5.27 8.82 -6.95
N HIS A 127 4.26 8.28 -6.26
CA HIS A 127 3.82 8.75 -4.95
C HIS A 127 3.88 7.60 -3.94
N ARG A 128 4.35 7.93 -2.74
CA ARG A 128 4.58 7.00 -1.62
C ARG A 128 4.24 7.75 -0.35
N CYS A 129 3.20 7.30 0.35
CA CYS A 129 2.86 7.77 1.67
C CYS A 129 3.12 6.63 2.67
N ALA A 130 4.13 6.83 3.53
CA ALA A 130 4.66 5.77 4.39
C ALA A 130 3.55 5.12 5.24
N ASP A 131 3.47 3.79 5.17
CA ASP A 131 2.48 2.95 5.86
C ASP A 131 0.99 3.28 5.53
N TYR A 132 0.73 4.12 4.52
CA TYR A 132 -0.62 4.53 4.11
C TYR A 132 -0.98 4.02 2.71
N MET A 133 -0.24 4.42 1.66
CA MET A 133 -0.48 3.97 0.28
C MET A 133 0.72 4.21 -0.64
N ILE A 134 0.71 3.56 -1.80
CA ILE A 134 1.61 3.87 -2.92
C ILE A 134 0.79 4.10 -4.20
N GLU A 135 1.30 4.92 -5.11
CA GLU A 135 0.65 5.20 -6.40
C GLU A 135 1.64 5.05 -7.55
N GLY A 136 1.12 4.53 -8.65
CA GLY A 136 1.88 4.28 -9.87
C GLY A 136 0.98 4.29 -11.10
N GLY A 137 1.55 3.89 -12.24
CA GLY A 137 0.80 3.69 -13.48
C GLY A 137 0.86 4.82 -14.51
N ASP A 138 1.58 5.91 -14.23
CA ASP A 138 1.93 6.90 -15.26
C ASP A 138 3.12 6.40 -16.10
N PHE A 139 2.82 5.80 -17.25
CA PHE A 139 3.82 5.39 -18.23
C PHE A 139 4.03 6.40 -19.38
N THR A 140 3.32 7.54 -19.40
CA THR A 140 3.39 8.48 -20.53
C THR A 140 4.10 9.80 -20.26
N ASN A 141 4.23 10.27 -19.02
CA ASN A 141 4.76 11.62 -18.70
C ASN A 141 5.95 11.58 -17.71
N GLU A 142 6.98 10.80 -18.02
CA GLU A 142 8.16 10.58 -17.15
C GLU A 142 7.79 10.00 -15.77
N GLY A 143 6.57 9.48 -15.59
CA GLY A 143 6.12 8.93 -14.32
C GLY A 143 5.94 9.98 -13.23
N LYS A 144 5.30 11.11 -13.56
CA LYS A 144 5.06 12.21 -12.60
C LYS A 144 3.69 12.15 -11.93
N GLY A 145 2.83 11.21 -12.33
CA GLY A 145 1.44 11.10 -11.90
C GLY A 145 0.50 12.03 -12.68
N CYS A 146 1.00 12.66 -13.74
CA CYS A 146 0.22 13.56 -14.59
C CYS A 146 -0.08 12.98 -15.98
N GLY A 147 0.44 11.81 -16.31
CA GLY A 147 0.16 11.07 -17.55
C GLY A 147 -0.66 9.80 -17.32
N GLY A 148 -0.48 8.82 -18.20
CA GLY A 148 -1.24 7.58 -18.24
C GLY A 148 -2.26 7.53 -19.39
N GLU A 149 -2.68 6.34 -19.77
CA GLU A 149 -3.70 6.08 -20.80
C GLU A 149 -4.31 4.70 -20.57
N SER A 150 -5.64 4.57 -20.66
CA SER A 150 -6.30 3.27 -20.62
C SER A 150 -6.12 2.49 -21.94
N ILE A 151 -6.52 1.22 -21.94
CA ILE A 151 -6.58 0.41 -23.16
C ILE A 151 -7.75 0.75 -24.09
N TYR A 152 -8.64 1.65 -23.67
CA TYR A 152 -9.87 1.96 -24.37
C TYR A 152 -9.71 3.16 -25.29
N ASP A 153 -10.64 3.32 -26.24
CA ASP A 153 -10.48 4.27 -27.34
C ASP A 153 -10.27 5.73 -26.91
N SER A 154 -10.90 6.22 -25.84
CA SER A 154 -10.68 7.61 -25.41
C SER A 154 -9.37 7.80 -24.63
N GLY A 155 -8.69 6.72 -24.24
CA GLY A 155 -7.60 6.72 -23.28
C GLY A 155 -8.05 6.93 -21.82
N PHE A 156 -9.35 7.11 -21.60
CA PHE A 156 -10.01 7.19 -20.29
C PHE A 156 -11.18 6.20 -20.25
N PHE A 157 -11.79 5.97 -19.09
CA PHE A 157 -13.04 5.24 -18.97
C PHE A 157 -13.80 5.60 -17.68
N GLU A 158 -15.09 5.24 -17.67
CA GLU A 158 -16.04 5.56 -16.61
C GLU A 158 -15.73 4.81 -15.31
N ASP A 159 -16.26 5.30 -14.19
CA ASP A 159 -16.28 4.56 -12.92
C ASP A 159 -17.22 3.37 -13.07
N GLU A 160 -16.69 2.15 -13.00
CA GLU A 160 -17.48 0.95 -13.29
C GLU A 160 -18.51 0.63 -12.20
N ASN A 161 -18.09 0.63 -10.93
CA ASN A 161 -18.93 0.61 -9.74
C ASN A 161 -18.07 0.79 -8.46
N PHE A 162 -18.74 0.97 -7.32
CA PHE A 162 -18.12 1.12 -6.00
C PHE A 162 -18.58 0.04 -5.00
N ILE A 163 -18.85 -1.17 -5.49
CA ILE A 163 -19.32 -2.30 -4.65
C ILE A 163 -18.24 -2.68 -3.62
N LYS A 164 -16.99 -2.76 -4.09
CA LYS A 164 -15.81 -3.05 -3.30
C LYS A 164 -15.31 -1.77 -2.63
N LYS A 165 -14.81 -1.89 -1.40
CA LYS A 165 -14.44 -0.77 -0.53
C LYS A 165 -12.99 -0.91 -0.06
N HIS A 166 -12.37 0.18 0.39
CA HIS A 166 -10.96 0.20 0.84
C HIS A 166 -10.83 -0.34 2.28
N THR A 167 -11.29 -1.57 2.51
CA THR A 167 -11.56 -2.15 3.84
C THR A 167 -10.35 -2.78 4.53
N CYS A 168 -9.22 -2.93 3.84
CA CYS A 168 -8.02 -3.55 4.38
C CYS A 168 -6.73 -3.19 3.60
N PRO A 169 -5.54 -3.46 4.17
CA PRO A 169 -4.27 -3.36 3.45
C PRO A 169 -4.22 -4.31 2.26
N GLY A 170 -3.71 -3.84 1.13
CA GLY A 170 -3.55 -4.59 -0.11
C GLY A 170 -4.65 -4.34 -1.13
N MET A 171 -5.70 -3.60 -0.81
CA MET A 171 -6.71 -3.20 -1.80
C MET A 171 -6.07 -2.33 -2.89
N ILE A 172 -6.47 -2.59 -4.13
CA ILE A 172 -5.99 -1.91 -5.33
C ILE A 172 -7.17 -1.15 -5.95
N SER A 173 -6.97 0.14 -6.22
CA SER A 173 -8.00 1.00 -6.80
C SER A 173 -7.45 1.94 -7.86
N MET A 174 -8.35 2.45 -8.70
CA MET A 174 -8.00 3.43 -9.73
C MET A 174 -7.66 4.78 -9.11
N ASN A 175 -6.61 5.43 -9.61
CA ASN A 175 -6.25 6.80 -9.22
C ASN A 175 -6.73 7.78 -10.30
N ASN A 176 -7.98 8.21 -10.19
CA ASN A 176 -8.61 9.12 -11.15
C ASN A 176 -8.40 10.60 -10.74
N ARG A 177 -8.94 11.51 -11.56
CA ARG A 177 -8.89 12.97 -11.34
C ARG A 177 -10.30 13.53 -11.14
N GLY A 178 -11.16 12.74 -10.52
CA GLY A 178 -12.60 12.98 -10.42
C GLY A 178 -13.41 11.95 -11.21
N PRO A 179 -14.75 12.07 -11.17
CA PRO A 179 -15.65 11.07 -11.72
C PRO A 179 -15.38 10.77 -13.20
N ASP A 180 -15.43 9.48 -13.55
CA ASP A 180 -15.32 8.97 -14.92
C ASP A 180 -14.01 9.35 -15.64
N THR A 181 -12.92 9.51 -14.89
CA THR A 181 -11.59 9.83 -15.44
C THR A 181 -10.56 8.74 -15.19
N ASN A 182 -10.98 7.47 -15.18
CA ASN A 182 -10.06 6.35 -14.97
C ASN A 182 -9.15 6.16 -16.19
N GLU A 183 -7.90 5.83 -15.94
CA GLU A 183 -6.89 5.62 -16.98
C GLU A 183 -5.96 4.45 -16.61
N SER A 184 -4.65 4.66 -16.55
CA SER A 184 -3.69 3.66 -16.10
C SER A 184 -3.18 3.87 -14.68
N ASN A 185 -3.43 5.02 -14.06
CA ASN A 185 -2.94 5.29 -12.70
C ASN A 185 -3.72 4.46 -11.68
N PHE A 186 -3.01 3.92 -10.69
CA PHE A 186 -3.54 3.04 -9.65
C PHE A 186 -2.95 3.39 -8.28
N MET A 187 -3.64 2.92 -7.23
CA MET A 187 -3.22 3.01 -5.84
C MET A 187 -3.21 1.63 -5.20
N ILE A 188 -2.31 1.40 -4.26
CA ILE A 188 -2.31 0.22 -3.37
C ILE A 188 -2.30 0.69 -1.93
N CYS A 189 -3.36 0.38 -1.18
CA CYS A 189 -3.53 0.76 0.22
C CYS A 189 -2.70 -0.12 1.16
N LEU A 190 -2.15 0.45 2.23
CA LEU A 190 -1.43 -0.26 3.31
C LEU A 190 -2.18 -0.22 4.65
N THR A 191 -3.32 0.48 4.67
CA THR A 191 -4.31 0.60 5.74
C THR A 191 -5.71 0.65 5.13
N GLU A 192 -6.75 0.71 5.95
CA GLU A 192 -8.11 1.04 5.51
C GLU A 192 -8.17 2.52 5.09
N CYS A 193 -8.84 2.82 3.98
CA CYS A 193 -8.94 4.16 3.39
C CYS A 193 -10.40 4.51 3.02
N PRO A 194 -11.34 4.52 3.99
CA PRO A 194 -12.77 4.76 3.73
C PRO A 194 -13.06 6.12 3.07
N GLU A 195 -12.15 7.08 3.18
CA GLU A 195 -12.21 8.37 2.50
C GLU A 195 -12.10 8.29 0.98
N LEU A 196 -11.64 7.16 0.43
CA LEU A 196 -11.55 6.91 -1.01
C LEU A 196 -12.76 6.14 -1.55
N ASP A 197 -13.64 5.66 -0.66
CA ASP A 197 -14.82 4.91 -1.05
C ASP A 197 -15.79 5.80 -1.85
N ASP A 198 -16.41 5.23 -2.87
CA ASP A 198 -17.33 5.92 -3.80
C ASP A 198 -16.69 7.02 -4.67
N GLU A 199 -15.38 7.24 -4.55
CA GLU A 199 -14.60 8.12 -5.42
C GLU A 199 -13.60 7.33 -6.30
N HIS A 200 -13.07 6.23 -5.77
CA HIS A 200 -12.06 5.40 -6.44
C HIS A 200 -12.53 3.95 -6.60
N VAL A 201 -12.58 3.47 -7.85
CA VAL A 201 -13.01 2.10 -8.15
C VAL A 201 -11.98 1.10 -7.63
N VAL A 202 -12.37 0.29 -6.65
CA VAL A 202 -11.59 -0.85 -6.16
C VAL A 202 -11.75 -2.03 -7.12
N PHE A 203 -10.65 -2.52 -7.68
CA PHE A 203 -10.68 -3.54 -8.74
C PHE A 203 -9.76 -4.73 -8.48
N GLY A 204 -9.07 -4.80 -7.33
CA GLY A 204 -8.23 -5.95 -7.01
C GLY A 204 -7.66 -5.92 -5.60
N GLN A 205 -6.86 -6.94 -5.29
CA GLN A 205 -6.14 -7.06 -4.03
C GLN A 205 -4.76 -7.70 -4.22
N VAL A 206 -3.80 -7.27 -3.41
CA VAL A 206 -2.48 -7.93 -3.28
C VAL A 206 -2.67 -9.27 -2.56
N VAL A 207 -2.31 -10.37 -3.23
CA VAL A 207 -2.37 -11.73 -2.67
C VAL A 207 -1.00 -12.24 -2.21
N GLU A 208 0.10 -11.70 -2.77
CA GLU A 208 1.48 -11.95 -2.34
C GLU A 208 2.33 -10.68 -2.46
N GLY A 209 3.32 -10.50 -1.58
CA GLY A 209 4.24 -9.36 -1.66
C GLY A 209 3.75 -8.06 -1.01
N LEU A 210 2.80 -8.12 -0.06
CA LEU A 210 2.36 -6.93 0.68
C LEU A 210 3.51 -6.30 1.50
N ASP A 211 4.47 -7.10 1.95
CA ASP A 211 5.71 -6.67 2.58
C ASP A 211 6.62 -5.87 1.61
N VAL A 212 6.62 -6.21 0.32
CA VAL A 212 7.28 -5.43 -0.74
C VAL A 212 6.61 -4.07 -0.88
N VAL A 213 5.28 -4.01 -0.92
CA VAL A 213 4.51 -2.74 -0.95
C VAL A 213 4.83 -1.87 0.28
N ARG A 214 4.85 -2.47 1.48
CA ARG A 214 5.25 -1.77 2.72
C ARG A 214 6.67 -1.22 2.63
N THR A 215 7.60 -2.01 2.13
CA THR A 215 8.99 -1.60 1.91
C THR A 215 9.04 -0.39 0.97
N ILE A 216 8.34 -0.44 -0.17
CA ILE A 216 8.27 0.65 -1.14
C ILE A 216 7.76 1.94 -0.51
N SER A 217 6.70 1.88 0.31
CA SER A 217 6.12 3.07 0.95
C SER A 217 7.09 3.83 1.85
N LYS A 218 8.12 3.15 2.38
CA LYS A 218 9.13 3.70 3.29
C LYS A 218 10.37 4.22 2.58
N ILE A 219 10.50 3.99 1.28
CA ILE A 219 11.63 4.47 0.50
C ILE A 219 11.48 5.99 0.33
N SER A 220 12.20 6.74 1.17
CA SER A 220 12.31 8.19 1.04
C SER A 220 12.96 8.58 -0.29
N VAL A 221 12.38 9.54 -0.98
CA VAL A 221 12.97 10.19 -2.15
C VAL A 221 13.58 11.49 -1.65
N ARG A 222 14.92 11.60 -1.64
CA ARG A 222 15.59 12.86 -1.31
C ARG A 222 15.34 13.92 -2.40
N ASP A 223 15.26 13.47 -3.65
CA ASP A 223 14.82 14.25 -4.81
C ASP A 223 13.99 13.35 -5.72
N LYS A 224 12.96 13.86 -6.42
CA LYS A 224 12.12 13.05 -7.34
C LYS A 224 12.91 12.27 -8.40
N LEU A 225 14.18 12.64 -8.64
CA LEU A 225 15.10 12.02 -9.58
C LEU A 225 16.14 11.09 -8.92
N SER A 226 16.33 11.17 -7.61
CA SER A 226 17.25 10.29 -6.90
C SER A 226 16.51 9.03 -6.49
N TRP A 227 16.74 7.96 -7.26
CA TRP A 227 16.35 6.56 -6.98
C TRP A 227 14.87 6.22 -7.26
N PRO A 228 14.50 5.96 -8.53
CA PRO A 228 13.14 5.53 -8.83
C PRO A 228 12.88 4.11 -8.29
N VAL A 229 11.70 3.92 -7.70
CA VAL A 229 11.11 2.60 -7.51
C VAL A 229 10.40 2.26 -8.82
N VAL A 230 10.82 1.18 -9.48
CA VAL A 230 10.42 0.85 -10.85
C VAL A 230 9.76 -0.52 -10.89
N ILE A 231 8.69 -0.64 -11.67
CA ILE A 231 8.13 -1.92 -12.12
C ILE A 231 9.07 -2.46 -13.21
N ALA A 232 10.05 -3.27 -12.83
CA ALA A 232 11.09 -3.77 -13.74
C ALA A 232 10.54 -4.79 -14.75
N ASP A 233 9.57 -5.59 -14.31
CA ASP A 233 8.82 -6.48 -15.18
C ASP A 233 7.39 -6.63 -14.67
N CYS A 234 6.47 -6.99 -15.56
CA CYS A 234 5.08 -7.22 -15.21
C CYS A 234 4.41 -8.16 -16.21
N GLY A 235 3.29 -8.75 -15.79
CA GLY A 235 2.54 -9.66 -16.65
C GLY A 235 1.39 -10.33 -15.93
N GLN A 236 0.72 -11.22 -16.65
CA GLN A 236 -0.32 -12.09 -16.12
C GLN A 236 0.27 -13.44 -15.71
N ILE A 237 -0.19 -13.99 -14.59
CA ILE A 237 0.09 -15.35 -14.15
C ILE A 237 -0.99 -16.27 -14.73
N SER A 238 -0.56 -17.24 -15.53
CA SER A 238 -1.40 -18.29 -16.11
C SER A 238 -1.63 -19.46 -15.16
#